data_AF-T1CK07-F1
#
_entry.id   AF-T1CK07-F1
#
_cell.length_a   1.000
_cell.length_b   1.000
_cell.length_c   1.000
_cell.angle_alpha   90.00
_cell.angle_beta   90.00
_cell.angle_gamma   90.00
#
_symmetry.space_group_name_H-M   'P 1'
#
loop_
_entity.id
_entity.type
_entity.pdbx_description
1 polymer ?
#
loop_
_entity_poly.entity_id
_entity_poly.type
_entity_poly.pdbx_seq_one_letter_code
_entity_poly.pdbx_strand_id
1 'polypeptide(L)' 'AVAQPFTTVDSHALGKAQRVADAAQRYEAFCRGTVAADFSLQGSRIVIDCAHGATYQVAPRVFQALDAALTVIGATPDG' A
#
# COMPACT_ATOMS: atom_id res chain seq x y z
N ALA A 1 22.94 -22.37 -14.16
CA ALA A 1 21.87 -23.32 -13.78
C ALA A 1 22.10 -23.73 -12.34
N VAL A 2 21.08 -23.68 -11.48
CA VAL A 2 21.21 -24.15 -10.09
C VAL A 2 21.37 -25.68 -10.15
N ALA A 3 22.56 -26.17 -9.81
CA ALA A 3 22.99 -27.55 -10.05
C ALA A 3 22.60 -28.53 -8.92
N GLN A 4 21.78 -28.11 -7.96
CA GLN A 4 21.32 -28.98 -6.88
C GLN A 4 19.91 -29.50 -7.15
N PRO A 5 19.64 -30.79 -6.87
CA PRO A 5 18.30 -31.34 -6.94
C PRO A 5 17.38 -30.65 -5.94
N PHE A 6 16.13 -30.41 -6.34
CA PHE A 6 15.10 -29.92 -5.43
C PHE A 6 14.88 -30.93 -4.30
N THR A 7 14.91 -30.45 -3.06
CA THR A 7 14.60 -31.25 -1.86
C THR A 7 13.46 -30.60 -1.10
N THR A 8 12.68 -31.42 -0.39
CA THR A 8 11.62 -30.96 0.51
C THR A 8 12.13 -30.96 1.94
N VAL A 9 11.54 -30.11 2.79
CA VAL A 9 11.75 -30.13 4.24
C VAL A 9 10.64 -30.93 4.93
N ASP A 10 10.88 -31.34 6.18
CA ASP A 10 9.86 -31.93 7.02
C ASP A 10 8.68 -30.96 7.24
N SER A 11 7.47 -31.49 7.44
CA SER A 11 6.25 -30.69 7.55
C SER A 11 6.31 -29.57 8.59
N HIS A 12 7.06 -29.76 9.69
CA HIS A 12 7.20 -28.76 10.75
C HIS A 12 8.13 -27.59 10.38
N ALA A 13 9.00 -27.79 9.39
CA ALA A 13 9.92 -26.78 8.87
C ALA A 13 9.32 -25.98 7.71
N LEU A 14 8.07 -26.27 7.30
CA LEU A 14 7.36 -25.49 6.30
C LEU A 14 7.03 -24.08 6.82
N GLY A 15 7.28 -23.07 5.98
CA GLY A 15 6.90 -21.69 6.26
C GLY A 15 5.38 -21.55 6.42
N LYS A 16 4.95 -20.66 7.32
CA LYS A 16 3.54 -20.40 7.60
C LYS A 16 3.11 -19.10 6.93
N ALA A 17 1.97 -19.11 6.24
CA ALA A 17 1.35 -17.91 5.71
C ALA A 17 0.51 -17.23 6.81
N GLN A 18 0.64 -15.91 6.92
CA GLN A 18 -0.13 -15.10 7.86
C GLN A 18 -0.60 -13.81 7.17
N ARG A 19 -1.77 -13.32 7.58
CA ARG A 19 -2.28 -12.03 7.11
C ARG A 19 -1.68 -10.91 7.94
N VAL A 20 -1.20 -9.87 7.27
CA VAL A 20 -0.75 -8.62 7.89
C VAL A 20 -1.84 -7.59 7.70
N ALA A 21 -2.75 -7.49 8.67
CA ALA A 21 -3.95 -6.66 8.55
C ALA A 21 -3.64 -5.15 8.51
N ASP A 22 -2.51 -4.73 9.08
CA ASP A 22 -2.11 -3.34 9.26
C ASP A 22 -1.13 -2.82 8.19
N ALA A 23 -0.83 -3.61 7.15
CA ALA A 23 0.17 -3.29 6.15
C ALA A 23 -0.10 -1.93 5.45
N ALA A 24 -1.37 -1.65 5.15
CA ALA A 24 -1.76 -0.40 4.51
C ALA A 24 -1.53 0.82 5.43
N GLN A 25 -1.87 0.74 6.72
CA GLN A 25 -1.63 1.83 7.67
C GLN A 25 -0.13 2.05 7.89
N ARG A 26 0.66 0.97 7.98
CA ARG A 26 2.11 1.06 8.11
C ARG A 26 2.74 1.76 6.90
N TYR A 27 2.25 1.46 5.70
CA TYR A 27 2.73 2.10 4.47
C TYR A 27 2.30 3.57 4.38
N GLU A 28 1.07 3.90 4.77
CA GLU A 28 0.60 5.30 4.86
C GLU A 28 1.49 6.13 5.80
N ALA A 29 1.78 5.61 6.99
CA ALA A 29 2.64 6.27 7.96
C ALA A 29 4.07 6.44 7.43
N PHE A 30 4.59 5.44 6.70
CA PHE A 30 5.88 5.55 6.02
C PHE A 30 5.87 6.69 5.00
N CYS A 31 4.89 6.73 4.09
CA CYS A 31 4.78 7.80 3.08
C CYS A 31 4.71 9.19 3.71
N ARG A 32 3.88 9.38 4.74
CA ARG A 32 3.80 10.65 5.48
C ARG A 32 5.13 11.00 6.15
N GLY A 33 5.89 10.02 6.64
CA GLY A 33 7.22 10.21 7.21
C GLY A 33 8.32 10.56 6.20
N THR A 34 8.05 10.49 4.88
CA THR A 34 9.03 10.84 3.83
C THR A 34 9.03 12.32 3.43
N VAL A 35 8.07 13.10 3.92
CA VAL A 35 7.98 14.56 3.71
C VAL A 35 8.40 15.32 4.96
N ALA A 36 8.60 16.63 4.85
CA ALA A 36 8.88 17.48 6.01
C ALA A 36 7.73 17.40 7.03
N ALA A 37 8.03 17.55 8.32
CA ALA A 37 7.04 17.40 9.38
C ALA A 37 5.91 18.44 9.33
N ASP A 38 6.18 19.60 8.73
CA ASP A 38 5.26 20.71 8.50
C ASP A 38 4.68 20.72 7.09
N PHE A 39 4.98 19.71 6.26
CA PHE A 39 4.43 19.60 4.93
C PHE A 39 2.94 19.23 5.00
N SER A 40 2.11 20.03 4.35
CA SER A 40 0.67 19.77 4.20
C SER A 40 0.22 20.19 2.80
N LEU A 41 -0.74 19.46 2.27
CA LEU A 41 -1.47 19.74 1.03
C LEU A 41 -2.78 20.48 1.31
N GLN A 42 -2.98 20.99 2.52
CA GLN A 42 -4.16 21.80 2.86
C GLN A 42 -4.37 22.92 1.84
N GLY A 43 -5.63 23.06 1.38
CA GLY A 43 -5.99 24.02 0.33
C GLY A 43 -5.83 23.49 -1.10
N SER A 44 -5.20 22.33 -1.29
CA SER A 44 -5.12 21.65 -2.59
C SER A 44 -6.37 20.83 -2.87
N ARG A 45 -6.79 20.82 -4.14
CA ARG A 45 -7.78 19.87 -4.67
C ARG A 45 -7.10 18.96 -5.69
N ILE A 46 -7.13 17.66 -5.44
CA ILE A 46 -6.42 16.65 -6.23
C ILE A 46 -7.41 15.61 -6.74
N VAL A 47 -7.34 15.32 -8.04
CA VAL A 47 -8.01 14.16 -8.62
C VAL A 47 -7.02 13.00 -8.63
N ILE A 48 -7.43 11.84 -8.09
CA ILE A 48 -6.64 10.62 -8.10
C ILE A 48 -7.38 9.57 -8.92
N ASP A 49 -6.75 9.10 -10.00
CA ASP A 49 -7.18 7.90 -10.72
C ASP A 49 -6.37 6.70 -10.24
N CYS A 50 -7.05 5.72 -9.61
CA CYS A 50 -6.40 4.51 -9.13
C CYS A 50 -6.38 3.38 -10.18
N ALA A 51 -6.90 3.61 -11.39
CA ALA A 51 -6.92 2.68 -12.52
C ALA A 51 -7.52 1.29 -12.20
N HIS A 52 -8.40 1.21 -11.21
CA HIS A 52 -8.93 0.00 -10.58
C HIS A 52 -7.82 -0.99 -10.15
N GLY A 53 -6.64 -0.45 -9.81
CA GLY A 53 -5.45 -1.22 -9.46
C GLY A 53 -5.17 -1.28 -7.96
N ALA A 54 -3.96 -1.76 -7.62
CA ALA A 54 -3.54 -2.00 -6.24
C ALA A 54 -3.54 -0.74 -5.35
N THR A 55 -3.50 0.46 -5.94
CA THR A 55 -3.43 1.72 -5.20
C THR A 55 -4.78 2.22 -4.69
N TYR A 56 -5.89 1.57 -5.06
CA TYR A 56 -7.26 2.04 -4.76
C TYR A 56 -7.52 2.35 -3.28
N GLN A 57 -6.84 1.64 -2.36
CA GLN A 57 -6.94 1.90 -0.92
C GLN A 57 -5.88 2.84 -0.40
N VAL A 58 -4.65 2.73 -0.90
CA VAL A 58 -3.49 3.34 -0.26
C VAL A 58 -3.26 4.78 -0.72
N ALA A 59 -3.46 5.07 -2.01
CA ALA A 59 -3.25 6.41 -2.54
C ALA A 59 -4.23 7.42 -1.89
N PRO A 60 -5.55 7.18 -1.83
CA PRO A 60 -6.47 8.12 -1.18
C PRO A 60 -6.10 8.40 0.29
N ARG A 61 -5.69 7.37 1.04
CA ARG A 61 -5.29 7.50 2.45
C ARG A 61 -4.05 8.37 2.63
N VAL A 62 -3.02 8.16 1.82
CA VAL A 62 -1.77 8.94 1.89
C VAL A 62 -2.05 10.42 1.64
N PHE A 63 -2.79 10.76 0.59
CA PHE A 63 -3.05 12.16 0.27
C PHE A 63 -4.06 12.82 1.24
N GLN A 64 -5.03 12.08 1.78
CA GLN A 64 -5.90 12.57 2.86
C GLN A 64 -5.13 12.83 4.16
N ALA A 65 -4.18 11.96 4.51
CA ALA A 65 -3.32 12.14 5.68
C ALA A 65 -2.37 13.34 5.56
N LEU A 66 -2.26 13.92 4.36
CA LEU A 66 -1.55 15.16 4.07
C LEU A 66 -2.52 16.34 3.88
N ASP A 67 -3.78 16.24 4.31
CA ASP A 67 -4.82 17.28 4.26
C ASP A 67 -5.29 17.73 2.86
N ALA A 68 -5.05 16.92 1.82
CA ALA A 68 -5.57 17.22 0.48
C ALA A 68 -7.09 16.98 0.39
N ALA A 69 -7.80 17.86 -0.31
CA ALA A 69 -9.19 17.59 -0.72
C ALA A 69 -9.17 16.72 -1.98
N LEU A 70 -9.77 15.53 -1.91
CA LEU A 70 -9.67 14.53 -2.98
C LEU A 70 -10.97 14.33 -3.75
N THR A 71 -10.83 14.12 -5.06
CA THR A 71 -11.81 13.41 -5.89
C THR A 71 -11.15 12.13 -6.39
N VAL A 72 -11.69 10.97 -5.99
CA VAL A 72 -11.10 9.67 -6.32
C VAL A 72 -11.94 9.02 -7.42
N ILE A 73 -11.28 8.61 -8.50
CA ILE A 73 -11.86 7.84 -9.60
C ILE A 73 -11.06 6.55 -9.80
N GLY A 74 -11.63 5.59 -10.52
CA GLY A 74 -10.93 4.34 -10.80
C GLY A 74 -10.58 3.53 -9.54
N ALA A 75 -11.40 3.57 -8.47
CA ALA A 75 -11.05 2.98 -7.17
C ALA A 75 -11.98 1.83 -6.72
N THR A 76 -12.70 1.22 -7.66
CA THR A 76 -13.60 0.08 -7.43
C THR A 76 -13.14 -1.12 -8.24
N PRO A 77 -12.04 -1.79 -7.88
CA PRO A 77 -11.60 -3.01 -8.55
C PRO A 77 -12.66 -4.11 -8.43
N ASP A 78 -12.81 -4.91 -9.48
CA ASP A 78 -13.77 -6.02 -9.57
C ASP A 78 -13.13 -7.41 -9.69
N GLY A 79 -11.83 -7.49 -9.98
CA GLY A 79 -11.07 -8.74 -9.98
C GLY A 79 -9.83 -8.71 -10.85
#